data_AF-A0A966Q003-F1
#
_entry.id   AF-A0A966Q003-F1
#
_cell.length_a   1.000
_cell.length_b   1.000
_cell.length_c   1.000
_cell.angle_alpha   90.00
_cell.angle_beta   90.00
_cell.angle_gamma   90.00
#
_symmetry.space_group_name_H-M   'P 1'
#
loop_
_entity.id
_entity.type
_entity.pdbx_description
1 polymer ?
#
loop_
_entity_poly.entity_id
_entity_poly.type
_entity_poly.pdbx_seq_one_letter_code
_entity_poly.pdbx_strand_id
1 'polypeptide(L)'
;MNTSKVILLIGVLLIGFGLLKPKLNIPDNAPVEIVVDIIDPPSDPALKEKALLVAESLKAGSSDRIVDGKRLAGLYFDLATLIELDGEQTVVKNTEEVRQANALGGPMLRMNIKDKYPNLAKNCNAVIVAAIGDENIPLTKELRAKASEGFKALCWATNEGSK
;
A
#
# COMPACT_ATOMS: atom_id res chain seq x y z
N MET A 1 -17.04 54.16 -9.19
CA MET A 1 -15.87 53.89 -8.30
C MET A 1 -14.64 53.77 -9.19
N ASN A 2 -13.57 54.52 -8.91
CA ASN A 2 -12.46 54.69 -9.86
C ASN A 2 -11.56 53.44 -9.84
N THR A 3 -11.30 52.81 -11.00
CA THR A 3 -10.61 51.51 -11.13
C THR A 3 -9.26 51.49 -10.42
N SER A 4 -8.53 52.61 -10.46
CA SER A 4 -7.24 52.76 -9.77
C SER A 4 -7.36 52.68 -8.24
N LYS A 5 -8.46 53.17 -7.66
CA LYS A 5 -8.71 53.08 -6.21
C LYS A 5 -9.06 51.65 -5.79
N VAL A 6 -9.72 50.89 -6.67
CA VAL A 6 -10.05 49.47 -6.44
C VAL A 6 -8.78 48.62 -6.47
N ILE A 7 -7.89 48.85 -7.44
CA ILE A 7 -6.61 48.13 -7.54
C ILE A 7 -5.72 48.41 -6.31
N LEU A 8 -5.67 49.66 -5.85
CA LEU A 8 -4.88 50.02 -4.67
C LEU A 8 -5.42 49.33 -3.40
N LEU A 9 -6.74 49.25 -3.24
CA LEU A 9 -7.38 48.59 -2.12
C LEU A 9 -7.06 47.08 -2.08
N ILE A 10 -7.12 46.41 -3.25
CA ILE A 10 -6.78 44.99 -3.39
C ILE A 10 -5.29 44.77 -3.06
N GLY A 11 -4.40 45.66 -3.53
CA GLY A 11 -2.97 45.58 -3.23
C GLY A 11 -2.67 45.67 -1.73
N VAL A 12 -3.30 46.60 -1.01
CA VAL A 12 -3.14 46.74 0.44
C VAL A 12 -3.67 45.51 1.18
N LEU A 13 -4.79 44.95 0.74
CA LEU A 13 -5.35 43.71 1.30
C LEU A 13 -4.40 42.52 1.13
N LEU A 14 -3.79 42.35 -0.06
CA LEU A 14 -2.86 41.27 -0.34
C LEU A 14 -1.56 41.38 0.47
N ILE A 15 -1.02 42.59 0.61
CA ILE A 15 0.16 42.85 1.45
C ILE A 15 -0.16 42.56 2.92
N GLY A 16 -1.34 42.99 3.40
CA GLY A 16 -1.84 42.67 4.73
C GLY A 16 -1.97 41.17 4.96
N PHE A 17 -2.52 40.44 3.98
CA PHE A 17 -2.66 38.98 4.03
C PHE A 17 -1.30 38.26 4.08
N GLY A 18 -0.31 38.76 3.32
CA GLY A 18 1.06 38.22 3.32
C GLY A 18 1.80 38.44 4.64
N LEU A 19 1.60 39.59 5.28
CA LEU A 19 2.24 39.93 6.56
C LEU A 19 1.56 39.23 7.75
N LEU A 20 0.23 39.11 7.74
CA LEU A 20 -0.53 38.52 8.83
C LEU A 20 -0.52 36.99 8.81
N LYS A 21 -0.11 36.37 7.68
CA LYS A 21 -0.10 34.91 7.46
C LYS A 21 -1.28 34.21 8.16
N PRO A 22 -2.54 34.63 7.90
CA PRO A 22 -3.68 34.02 8.55
C PRO A 22 -3.66 32.53 8.23
N LYS A 23 -3.81 31.69 9.26
CA LYS A 23 -3.91 30.24 9.09
C LYS A 23 -5.19 29.95 8.30
N LEU A 24 -5.05 29.81 6.98
CA LEU A 24 -6.13 29.33 6.13
C LEU A 24 -6.40 27.89 6.55
N ASN A 25 -7.60 27.64 7.07
CA ASN A 25 -8.08 26.30 7.37
C ASN A 25 -8.46 25.65 6.02
N ILE A 26 -7.44 25.40 5.20
CA ILE A 26 -7.55 24.53 4.03
C ILE A 26 -7.78 23.14 4.63
N PRO A 27 -8.83 22.40 4.23
CA PRO A 27 -9.01 21.04 4.68
C PRO A 27 -7.72 20.29 4.37
N ASP A 28 -7.00 19.91 5.42
CA ASP A 28 -5.80 19.13 5.31
C ASP A 28 -6.25 17.80 4.69
N ASN A 29 -5.75 17.49 3.50
CA ASN A 29 -5.94 16.17 2.91
C ASN A 29 -4.95 15.23 3.61
N ALA A 30 -5.03 15.21 4.95
CA ALA A 30 -4.20 14.40 5.79
C ALA A 30 -4.43 12.95 5.36
N PRO A 31 -3.35 12.18 5.12
CA PRO A 31 -3.50 10.77 4.80
C PRO A 31 -4.34 10.12 5.89
N VAL A 32 -5.40 9.41 5.49
CA VAL A 32 -6.15 8.56 6.42
C VAL A 32 -5.13 7.63 7.09
N GLU A 33 -5.08 7.67 8.42
CA GLU A 33 -4.21 6.79 9.18
C GLU A 33 -4.68 5.34 8.93
N ILE A 34 -3.90 4.60 8.14
CA ILE A 34 -4.13 3.18 7.93
C ILE A 34 -3.69 2.50 9.22
N VAL A 35 -4.65 2.22 10.09
CA VAL A 35 -4.45 1.35 11.25
C VAL A 35 -4.43 -0.08 10.71
N VAL A 36 -3.24 -0.56 10.35
CA VAL A 36 -3.03 -2.00 10.16
C VAL A 36 -2.95 -2.57 11.58
N ASP A 37 -3.95 -3.36 11.96
CA ASP A 37 -3.96 -4.09 13.22
C ASP A 37 -2.69 -4.94 13.36
N ILE A 38 -2.41 -5.42 14.57
CA ILE A 38 -1.27 -6.31 14.82
C ILE A 38 -1.43 -7.55 13.94
N ILE A 39 -0.62 -7.65 12.89
CA ILE A 39 -0.56 -8.83 12.04
C ILE A 39 0.54 -9.73 12.59
N ASP A 40 0.15 -10.97 12.90
CA ASP A 40 1.09 -11.98 13.33
C ASP A 40 2.00 -12.40 12.17
N PRO A 41 3.27 -12.76 12.46
CA PRO A 41 4.16 -13.31 11.45
C PRO A 41 3.58 -14.60 10.86
N PRO A 42 3.91 -14.93 9.59
CA PRO A 42 3.48 -16.18 8.97
C PRO A 42 3.90 -17.39 9.82
N SER A 43 2.98 -18.34 10.01
CA SER A 43 3.25 -19.56 10.77
C SER A 43 4.12 -20.56 9.97
N ASP A 44 4.01 -20.55 8.64
CA ASP A 44 4.88 -21.35 7.76
C ASP A 44 6.30 -20.74 7.71
N PRO A 45 7.34 -21.48 8.15
CA PRO A 45 8.72 -21.02 8.11
C PRO A 45 9.23 -20.65 6.70
N ALA A 46 8.82 -21.40 5.67
CA ALA A 46 9.28 -21.14 4.29
C ALA A 46 8.68 -19.83 3.76
N LEU A 47 7.39 -19.59 4.03
CA LEU A 47 6.73 -18.35 3.69
C LEU A 47 7.31 -17.17 4.47
N LYS A 48 7.60 -17.37 5.76
CA LYS A 48 8.22 -16.36 6.63
C LYS A 48 9.61 -15.93 6.13
N GLU A 49 10.43 -16.87 5.67
CA GLU A 49 11.75 -16.56 5.10
C GLU A 49 11.62 -15.63 3.88
N LYS A 50 10.68 -15.90 2.98
CA LYS A 50 10.43 -15.03 1.81
C LYS A 50 9.86 -13.67 2.21
N ALA A 51 8.97 -13.66 3.20
CA ALA A 51 8.39 -12.43 3.74
C ALA A 51 9.48 -11.52 4.37
N LEU A 52 10.48 -12.10 5.06
CA LEU A 52 11.60 -11.33 5.60
C LEU A 52 12.40 -10.61 4.52
N LEU A 53 12.61 -11.22 3.35
CA LEU A 53 13.29 -10.56 2.22
C LEU A 53 12.55 -9.32 1.72
N VAL A 54 11.23 -9.27 1.86
CA VAL A 54 10.42 -8.08 1.54
C VAL A 54 10.66 -6.97 2.56
N ALA A 55 10.70 -7.31 3.86
CA ALA A 55 11.02 -6.35 4.91
C ALA A 55 12.44 -5.78 4.74
N GLU A 56 13.41 -6.62 4.38
CA GLU A 56 14.79 -6.24 4.09
C GLU A 56 14.88 -5.30 2.87
N SER A 57 14.13 -5.57 1.80
CA SER A 57 14.05 -4.70 0.62
C SER A 57 13.58 -3.28 0.96
N LEU A 58 12.62 -3.14 1.87
CA LEU A 58 12.15 -1.82 2.36
C LEU A 58 13.20 -1.14 3.23
N LYS A 59 13.80 -1.88 4.17
CA LYS A 59 14.84 -1.37 5.09
C LYS A 59 16.11 -0.92 4.36
N ALA A 60 16.47 -1.58 3.26
CA ALA A 60 17.62 -1.27 2.42
C ALA A 60 17.39 -0.12 1.42
N GLY A 61 16.15 0.38 1.29
CA GLY A 61 15.80 1.43 0.33
C GLY A 61 15.59 2.81 0.97
N SER A 62 14.64 3.57 0.40
CA SER A 62 14.33 4.95 0.80
C SER A 62 13.90 5.09 2.27
N SER A 63 14.18 6.26 2.87
CA SER A 63 13.63 6.69 4.16
C SER A 63 12.11 6.80 4.18
N ASP A 64 11.48 6.93 3.01
CA ASP A 64 10.01 6.94 2.86
C ASP A 64 9.36 5.60 3.26
N ARG A 65 10.17 4.56 3.53
CA ARG A 65 9.70 3.20 3.86
C ARG A 65 8.67 3.16 4.99
N ILE A 66 8.68 4.14 5.90
CA ILE A 66 7.72 4.23 7.00
C ILE A 66 6.31 4.44 6.44
N VAL A 67 6.14 5.39 5.52
CA VAL A 67 4.85 5.69 4.91
C VAL A 67 4.54 4.66 3.84
N ASP A 68 5.52 4.35 2.99
CA ASP A 68 5.32 3.46 1.86
C ASP A 68 5.02 2.03 2.31
N GLY A 69 5.73 1.53 3.33
CA GLY A 69 5.50 0.21 3.92
C GLY A 69 4.13 0.09 4.58
N LYS A 70 3.66 1.12 5.31
CA LYS A 70 2.31 1.13 5.89
C LYS A 70 1.20 1.13 4.85
N ARG A 71 1.37 1.88 3.75
CA ARG A 71 0.40 1.91 2.64
C ARG A 71 0.35 0.57 1.90
N LEU A 72 1.50 -0.03 1.65
CA LEU A 72 1.59 -1.37 1.07
C LEU A 72 0.96 -2.42 1.99
N ALA A 73 1.19 -2.33 3.30
CA ALA A 73 0.57 -3.20 4.27
C ALA A 73 -0.97 -3.13 4.18
N GLY A 74 -1.55 -1.93 4.27
CA GLY A 74 -3.00 -1.75 4.12
C GLY A 74 -3.56 -2.38 2.85
N LEU A 75 -2.93 -2.14 1.70
CA LEU A 75 -3.34 -2.75 0.44
C LEU A 75 -3.28 -4.28 0.46
N TYR A 76 -2.20 -4.86 0.98
CA TYR A 76 -2.08 -6.33 1.01
C TYR A 76 -3.09 -6.94 1.99
N PHE A 77 -3.44 -6.26 3.07
CA PHE A 77 -4.53 -6.67 3.94
C PHE A 77 -5.87 -6.65 3.19
N ASP A 78 -6.18 -5.57 2.47
CA ASP A 78 -7.41 -5.46 1.67
C ASP A 78 -7.48 -6.56 0.59
N LEU A 79 -6.35 -6.88 -0.05
CA LEU A 79 -6.26 -7.97 -1.03
C LEU A 79 -6.47 -9.35 -0.38
N ALA A 80 -5.96 -9.58 0.83
CA ALA A 80 -6.24 -10.79 1.57
C ALA A 80 -7.74 -10.94 1.84
N THR A 81 -8.39 -9.86 2.29
CA THR A 81 -9.85 -9.83 2.52
C THR A 81 -10.64 -10.08 1.23
N LEU A 82 -10.23 -9.48 0.11
CA LEU A 82 -10.87 -9.70 -1.20
C LEU A 82 -10.77 -11.17 -1.64
N ILE A 83 -9.62 -11.80 -1.40
CA ILE A 83 -9.39 -13.20 -1.74
C ILE A 83 -10.20 -14.12 -0.82
N GLU A 84 -10.40 -13.78 0.45
CA GLU A 84 -11.19 -14.57 1.40
C GLU A 84 -12.68 -14.63 1.06
N LEU A 85 -13.19 -13.73 0.21
CA LEU A 85 -14.57 -13.79 -0.27
C LEU A 85 -14.82 -15.14 -0.99
N ASP A 86 -15.96 -15.76 -0.65
CA ASP A 86 -16.38 -17.08 -1.15
C ASP A 86 -17.85 -17.03 -1.62
N GLY A 87 -18.29 -18.05 -2.37
CA GLY A 87 -19.65 -18.15 -2.90
C GLY A 87 -19.97 -17.12 -3.99
N GLU A 88 -21.16 -16.50 -3.94
CA GLU A 88 -21.63 -15.54 -4.94
C GLU A 88 -20.81 -14.23 -4.99
N GLN A 89 -20.03 -13.95 -3.96
CA GLN A 89 -19.16 -12.78 -3.87
C GLN A 89 -17.71 -13.06 -4.32
N THR A 90 -17.48 -14.22 -4.94
CA THR A 90 -16.15 -14.59 -5.44
C THR A 90 -15.73 -13.70 -6.61
N VAL A 91 -14.80 -12.78 -6.34
CA VAL A 91 -14.22 -11.91 -7.38
C VAL A 91 -12.97 -12.55 -8.01
N VAL A 92 -12.15 -13.22 -7.20
CA VAL A 92 -10.89 -13.87 -7.63
C VAL A 92 -11.09 -15.38 -7.75
N LYS A 93 -10.84 -15.94 -8.94
CA LYS A 93 -11.25 -17.28 -9.36
C LYS A 93 -10.11 -18.26 -9.58
N ASN A 94 -8.91 -17.78 -9.88
CA ASN A 94 -7.74 -18.61 -10.16
C ASN A 94 -6.46 -17.95 -9.64
N THR A 95 -5.37 -18.72 -9.59
CA THR A 95 -4.06 -18.27 -9.10
C THR A 95 -3.43 -17.18 -9.97
N GLU A 96 -3.76 -17.12 -11.26
CA GLU A 96 -3.28 -16.07 -12.15
C GLU A 96 -3.88 -14.70 -11.79
N GLU A 97 -5.19 -14.63 -11.53
CA GLU A 97 -5.85 -13.42 -11.03
C GLU A 97 -5.28 -12.95 -9.69
N VAL A 98 -4.84 -13.88 -8.84
CA VAL A 98 -4.15 -13.55 -7.57
C VAL A 98 -2.81 -12.87 -7.83
N ARG A 99 -2.00 -13.40 -8.76
CA ARG A 99 -0.72 -12.78 -9.14
C ARG A 99 -0.92 -11.43 -9.82
N GLN A 100 -1.95 -11.31 -10.66
CA GLN A 100 -2.32 -10.03 -11.28
C GLN A 100 -2.74 -9.00 -10.23
N ALA A 101 -3.50 -9.38 -9.21
CA ALA A 101 -3.86 -8.49 -8.11
C ALA A 101 -2.61 -7.97 -7.37
N ASN A 102 -1.62 -8.82 -7.12
CA ASN A 102 -0.33 -8.40 -6.55
C ASN A 102 0.42 -7.42 -7.48
N ALA A 103 0.49 -7.73 -8.78
CA ALA A 103 1.17 -6.89 -9.76
C ALA A 103 0.51 -5.51 -9.95
N LEU A 104 -0.81 -5.45 -9.91
CA LEU A 104 -1.61 -4.23 -10.06
C LEU A 104 -1.75 -3.42 -8.75
N GLY A 105 -1.56 -4.07 -7.61
CA GLY A 105 -1.68 -3.45 -6.30
C GLY A 105 -0.77 -2.23 -6.10
N GLY A 106 0.50 -2.33 -6.49
CA GLY A 106 1.45 -1.20 -6.41
C GLY A 106 0.97 0.04 -7.18
N PRO A 107 0.62 -0.09 -8.48
CA PRO A 107 -0.01 0.99 -9.24
C PRO A 107 -1.28 1.59 -8.64
N MET A 108 -2.15 0.79 -7.99
CA MET A 108 -3.40 1.27 -7.40
C MET A 108 -3.19 2.34 -6.31
N LEU A 109 -2.09 2.23 -5.55
CA LEU A 109 -1.77 3.21 -4.51
C LEU A 109 -1.20 4.52 -5.06
N ARG A 110 -0.97 4.62 -6.38
CA ARG A 110 -0.34 5.77 -7.05
C ARG A 110 0.93 6.23 -6.33
N MET A 111 1.70 5.27 -5.83
CA MET A 111 2.92 5.55 -5.07
C MET A 111 4.09 5.72 -6.03
N ASN A 112 4.97 6.66 -5.72
CA ASN A 112 6.24 6.79 -6.42
C ASN A 112 7.27 5.84 -5.79
N ILE A 113 7.12 4.53 -5.98
CA ILE A 113 8.00 3.50 -5.35
C ILE A 113 8.97 2.86 -6.34
N LYS A 114 8.87 3.21 -7.62
CA LYS A 114 9.74 2.69 -8.66
C LYS A 114 11.20 3.00 -8.31
N ASP A 115 12.05 1.98 -8.37
CA ASP A 115 13.48 2.04 -8.09
C ASP A 115 13.88 2.50 -6.66
N LYS A 116 12.92 2.77 -5.76
CA LYS A 116 13.19 3.16 -4.36
C LYS A 116 13.63 2.02 -3.46
N TYR A 117 13.20 0.80 -3.77
CA TYR A 117 13.37 -0.38 -2.93
C TYR A 117 13.94 -1.55 -3.75
N PRO A 118 15.23 -1.88 -3.56
CA PRO A 118 15.88 -2.94 -4.33
C PRO A 118 15.16 -4.28 -4.17
N ASN A 119 14.89 -4.94 -5.29
CA ASN A 119 14.26 -6.27 -5.35
C ASN A 119 12.86 -6.38 -4.71
N LEU A 120 12.21 -5.28 -4.32
CA LEU A 120 10.93 -5.32 -3.61
C LEU A 120 9.86 -6.09 -4.42
N ALA A 121 9.66 -5.73 -5.68
CA ALA A 121 8.67 -6.40 -6.54
C ALA A 121 8.97 -7.90 -6.72
N LYS A 122 10.25 -8.25 -6.89
CA LYS A 122 10.70 -9.64 -7.00
C LYS A 122 10.40 -10.43 -5.72
N ASN A 123 10.72 -9.86 -4.56
CA ASN A 123 10.52 -10.50 -3.27
C ASN A 123 9.04 -10.63 -2.93
N CYS A 124 8.22 -9.62 -3.25
CA CYS A 124 6.77 -9.71 -3.09
C CYS A 124 6.17 -10.84 -3.95
N ASN A 125 6.60 -10.96 -5.21
CA ASN A 125 6.14 -12.04 -6.08
C ASN A 125 6.57 -13.42 -5.55
N ALA A 126 7.79 -13.54 -5.02
CA ALA A 126 8.27 -14.80 -4.44
C ALA A 126 7.41 -15.28 -3.26
N VAL A 127 6.87 -14.36 -2.43
CA VAL A 127 5.93 -14.71 -1.35
C VAL A 127 4.63 -15.28 -1.90
N ILE A 128 4.05 -14.63 -2.92
CA ILE A 128 2.80 -15.13 -3.54
C ILE A 128 3.02 -16.48 -4.20
N VAL A 129 4.09 -16.65 -4.98
CA VAL A 129 4.43 -17.93 -5.62
C VAL A 129 4.69 -19.02 -4.57
N ALA A 130 5.32 -18.70 -3.43
CA ALA A 130 5.49 -19.65 -2.34
C ALA A 130 4.16 -20.10 -1.72
N ALA A 131 3.17 -19.20 -1.67
CA ALA A 131 1.86 -19.48 -1.08
C ALA A 131 0.96 -20.32 -2.01
N ILE A 132 0.91 -20.02 -3.31
CA ILE A 132 -0.08 -20.62 -4.23
C ILE A 132 0.51 -21.32 -5.46
N GLY A 133 1.83 -21.29 -5.64
CA GLY A 133 2.50 -21.80 -6.83
C GLY A 133 2.42 -20.87 -8.05
N ASP A 134 3.03 -21.31 -9.15
CA ASP A 134 3.09 -20.56 -10.42
C ASP A 134 2.11 -21.10 -11.47
N GLU A 135 1.49 -22.24 -11.21
CA GLU A 135 0.49 -22.81 -12.11
C GLU A 135 -0.76 -21.93 -12.18
N ASN A 136 -1.50 -22.02 -13.29
CA ASN A 136 -2.80 -21.37 -13.44
C ASN A 136 -3.90 -22.41 -13.16
N ILE A 137 -4.40 -22.41 -11.93
CA ILE A 137 -5.40 -23.36 -11.46
C ILE A 137 -6.55 -22.64 -10.75
N PRO A 138 -7.78 -23.20 -10.80
CA PRO A 138 -8.90 -22.66 -10.04
C PRO A 138 -8.61 -22.58 -8.54
N LEU A 139 -9.06 -21.50 -7.91
CA LEU A 139 -8.96 -21.31 -6.46
C LEU A 139 -9.93 -22.24 -5.74
N THR A 140 -9.43 -23.37 -5.25
CA THR A 140 -10.12 -24.20 -4.27
C THR A 140 -10.20 -23.47 -2.93
N LYS A 141 -11.06 -23.93 -2.02
CA LYS A 141 -11.17 -23.36 -0.66
C LYS A 141 -9.82 -23.37 0.08
N GLU A 142 -9.06 -24.45 -0.06
CA GLU A 142 -7.72 -24.56 0.54
C GLU A 142 -6.73 -23.57 -0.11
N LEU A 143 -6.72 -23.50 -1.44
CA LEU A 143 -5.82 -22.60 -2.16
C LEU A 143 -6.15 -21.13 -1.91
N ARG A 144 -7.43 -20.80 -1.70
CA ARG A 144 -7.90 -19.48 -1.29
C ARG A 144 -7.40 -19.10 0.10
N ALA A 145 -7.41 -20.03 1.05
CA ALA A 145 -6.82 -19.81 2.37
C ALA A 145 -5.31 -19.54 2.27
N LYS A 146 -4.57 -20.35 1.50
CA LYS A 146 -3.14 -20.13 1.26
C LYS A 146 -2.85 -18.81 0.56
N ALA A 147 -3.65 -18.44 -0.43
CA ALA A 147 -3.56 -17.15 -1.11
C ALA A 147 -3.72 -16.00 -0.12
N SER A 148 -4.77 -16.02 0.71
CA SER A 148 -4.97 -15.04 1.77
C SER A 148 -3.78 -14.96 2.72
N GLU A 149 -3.27 -16.11 3.18
CA GLU A 149 -2.08 -16.17 4.03
C GLU A 149 -0.85 -15.54 3.37
N GLY A 150 -0.65 -15.73 2.06
CA GLY A 150 0.40 -15.07 1.29
C GLY A 150 0.29 -13.54 1.32
N PHE A 151 -0.92 -13.00 1.17
CA PHE A 151 -1.14 -11.55 1.26
C PHE A 151 -1.02 -11.03 2.70
N LYS A 152 -1.47 -11.77 3.70
CA LYS A 152 -1.23 -11.44 5.11
C LYS A 152 0.27 -11.45 5.43
N ALA A 153 1.03 -12.38 4.85
CA ALA A 153 2.48 -12.41 4.97
C ALA A 153 3.15 -11.17 4.35
N LEU A 154 2.69 -10.73 3.18
CA LEU A 154 3.14 -9.47 2.57
C LEU A 154 2.78 -8.26 3.43
N CYS A 155 1.58 -8.27 4.01
CA CYS A 155 1.13 -7.21 4.89
C CYS A 155 2.01 -7.11 6.15
N TRP A 156 2.28 -8.25 6.79
CA TRP A 156 3.21 -8.33 7.91
C TRP A 156 4.61 -7.83 7.51
N ALA A 157 5.15 -8.33 6.41
CA ALA A 157 6.50 -7.99 5.96
C ALA A 157 6.67 -6.50 5.64
N THR A 158 5.68 -5.89 4.99
CA THR A 158 5.74 -4.47 4.63
C THR A 158 5.52 -3.57 5.85
N ASN A 159 4.70 -3.98 6.80
CA ASN A 159 4.60 -3.33 8.10
C ASN A 159 5.91 -3.44 8.89
N GLU A 160 6.54 -4.62 8.91
CA GLU A 160 7.83 -4.85 9.58
C GLU A 160 8.98 -4.09 8.90
N GLY A 161 8.95 -3.95 7.58
CA GLY A 161 9.88 -3.12 6.80
C GLY A 161 9.70 -1.62 7.02
N SER A 162 8.53 -1.20 7.51
CA SER A 162 8.21 0.21 7.81
C SER A 162 8.73 0.69 9.17
N LYS A 163 9.15 -0.25 10.03
CA LYS A 163 9.80 0.02 11.32
C LYS A 163 11.29 0.28 11.11
#